data_AF-A0AA38XP05-F1
#
_entry.id   AF-A0AA38XP05-F1
#
_cell.length_a   1.000
_cell.length_b   1.000
_cell.length_c   1.000
_cell.angle_alpha   90.00
_cell.angle_beta   90.00
_cell.angle_gamma   90.00
#
_symmetry.space_group_name_H-M   'P 1'
#
loop_
_entity.id
_entity.type
_entity.pdbx_description
1 polymer ?
#
loop_
_entity_poly.entity_id
_entity_poly.type
_entity_poly.pdbx_seq_one_letter_code
_entity_poly.pdbx_strand_id
1 'polypeptide(L)'
;MRRITLLRIVLLAPLFYLLLILLWVVLPSPDVPWGTDVADKTEDRLYRGETVTRVYDVDDFFPYMDLTPSVQVARRSQRDSFALTFAYDAPTGAFSVRGHGSTNTFNLNHPYSPKTETAAFVWWDTVKVEAKTGDHDGINLPGFSHADSALLYWEIHRDVATLPLWVTIEEGILEGKPIRRVDIKPDGEAFDPLKTNETNRAAPNSLLTLFVDPEHPTRSLRHAMWPRIRNSKTQSSDLRPFKPNSSPSRTFPIRRAIQAILVPSWFFIDEVVFPLIEASASILSGAVHLVFWLIIIYVVAVLAYWKASGAGAFWPWTRTFWMTRAMVRYLGARISPARFGTDVDKADLDGSEGETSDTASAVTSREGPTPLTSPWAFFTSSSPLDDLFVTFEATKPLVQPIGLRRRRTGDLEGQAGESTASASTTEVLDQKGSDEDFKSLA
;
A
#
# COMPACT_ATOMS: atom_id res chain seq x y z
N MET A 1 -12.51 32.15 13.33
CA MET A 1 -12.64 30.99 12.42
C MET A 1 -11.33 30.84 11.64
N ARG A 2 -10.59 29.73 11.79
CA ARG A 2 -9.31 29.52 11.07
C ARG A 2 -9.62 29.20 9.60
N ARG A 3 -9.06 29.97 8.65
CA ARG A 3 -9.24 29.74 7.21
C ARG A 3 -8.53 28.43 6.83
N ILE A 4 -9.30 27.41 6.46
CA ILE A 4 -8.74 26.19 5.88
C ILE A 4 -8.31 26.54 4.46
N THR A 5 -7.00 26.55 4.21
CA THR A 5 -6.45 26.80 2.88
C THR A 5 -6.66 25.56 2.00
N LEU A 6 -6.94 25.74 0.71
CA LEU A 6 -7.17 24.66 -0.26
C LEU A 6 -6.04 23.61 -0.24
N LEU A 7 -4.79 24.06 -0.07
CA LEU A 7 -3.61 23.21 0.11
C LEU A 7 -3.77 22.20 1.26
N ARG A 8 -4.39 22.57 2.39
CA ARG A 8 -4.59 21.67 3.52
C ARG A 8 -5.59 20.57 3.18
N ILE A 9 -6.63 20.87 2.42
CA ILE A 9 -7.62 19.87 2.00
C ILE A 9 -6.96 18.85 1.07
N VAL A 10 -6.15 19.33 0.11
CA VAL A 10 -5.40 18.47 -0.81
C VAL A 10 -4.42 17.56 -0.07
N LEU A 11 -3.75 18.05 0.98
CA LEU A 11 -2.83 17.25 1.79
C LEU A 11 -3.53 16.31 2.79
N LEU A 12 -4.76 16.61 3.20
CA LEU A 12 -5.53 15.77 4.11
C LEU A 12 -6.03 14.48 3.45
N ALA A 13 -6.34 14.50 2.15
CA ALA A 13 -6.79 13.31 1.41
C ALA A 13 -5.76 12.16 1.43
N PRO A 14 -4.48 12.35 1.03
CA PRO A 14 -3.49 11.28 1.09
C PRO A 14 -3.18 10.86 2.53
N LEU A 15 -3.21 11.79 3.50
CA LEU A 15 -3.02 11.45 4.92
C LEU A 15 -4.14 10.56 5.44
N PHE A 16 -5.39 10.88 5.11
CA PHE A 16 -6.56 10.08 5.45
C PHE A 16 -6.49 8.70 4.79
N TYR A 17 -6.10 8.64 3.52
CA TYR A 17 -5.91 7.38 2.80
C TYR A 17 -4.83 6.51 3.44
N LEU A 18 -3.68 7.10 3.82
CA LEU A 18 -2.62 6.40 4.54
C LEU A 18 -3.10 5.88 5.90
N LEU A 19 -3.89 6.67 6.63
CA LEU A 19 -4.48 6.24 7.90
C LEU A 19 -5.43 5.05 7.71
N LEU A 20 -6.25 5.05 6.64
CA LEU A 20 -7.11 3.91 6.31
C LEU A 20 -6.29 2.66 5.98
N ILE A 21 -5.21 2.78 5.20
CA ILE A 21 -4.30 1.66 4.92
C ILE A 21 -3.68 1.16 6.22
N LEU A 22 -3.16 2.05 7.07
CA LEU A 22 -2.54 1.68 8.34
C LEU A 22 -3.55 0.96 9.24
N LEU A 23 -4.77 1.49 9.36
CA LEU A 23 -5.83 0.85 10.12
C LEU A 23 -6.18 -0.52 9.56
N TRP A 24 -6.29 -0.65 8.24
CA TRP A 24 -6.52 -1.93 7.57
C TRP A 24 -5.39 -2.92 7.84
N VAL A 25 -4.13 -2.50 7.79
CA VAL A 25 -2.97 -3.37 8.08
C VAL A 25 -2.92 -3.80 9.54
N VAL A 26 -3.12 -2.86 10.48
CA VAL A 26 -2.90 -3.06 11.93
C VAL A 26 -4.04 -3.78 12.62
N LEU A 27 -5.25 -3.79 12.06
CA LEU A 27 -6.33 -4.61 12.60
C LEU A 27 -5.83 -6.05 12.79
N PRO A 28 -6.18 -6.74 13.88
CA PRO A 28 -5.86 -8.15 14.01
C PRO A 28 -6.73 -8.98 13.06
N SER A 29 -6.31 -10.18 12.69
CA SER A 29 -7.14 -11.15 11.98
C SER A 29 -6.86 -12.53 12.57
N PRO A 30 -7.26 -12.76 13.83
CA PRO A 30 -6.98 -14.02 14.49
C PRO A 30 -7.72 -15.13 13.74
N ASP A 31 -7.01 -16.24 13.52
CA ASP A 31 -7.65 -17.45 13.08
C ASP A 31 -8.74 -17.86 14.08
N VAL A 32 -9.90 -18.25 13.55
CA VAL A 32 -11.01 -18.78 14.34
C VAL A 32 -11.07 -20.28 14.06
N PRO A 33 -10.21 -21.09 14.74
CA PRO A 33 -10.05 -22.50 14.43
C PRO A 33 -11.28 -23.32 14.83
N TRP A 34 -11.29 -24.56 14.35
CA TRP A 34 -12.29 -25.56 14.68
C TRP A 34 -12.15 -26.09 16.12
N GLY A 35 -13.28 -26.26 16.81
CA GLY A 35 -13.53 -27.50 17.54
C GLY A 35 -13.10 -27.66 19.01
N THR A 36 -12.92 -26.63 19.84
CA THR A 36 -12.89 -26.85 21.30
C THR A 36 -13.69 -25.85 22.14
N ASP A 37 -13.66 -24.55 21.85
CA ASP A 37 -14.45 -23.55 22.63
C ASP A 37 -15.39 -22.68 21.77
N VAL A 38 -15.27 -22.81 20.44
CA VAL A 38 -16.06 -22.03 19.46
C VAL A 38 -17.16 -22.88 18.81
N ALA A 39 -17.08 -24.21 18.92
CA ALA A 39 -18.14 -25.11 18.45
C ALA A 39 -19.46 -24.78 19.16
N ASP A 40 -19.44 -24.75 20.50
CA ASP A 40 -20.57 -24.35 21.34
C ASP A 40 -21.13 -22.98 20.94
N LYS A 41 -20.25 -21.98 20.73
CA LYS A 41 -20.68 -20.64 20.30
C LYS A 41 -21.26 -20.62 18.90
N THR A 42 -20.81 -21.50 18.00
CA THR A 42 -21.30 -21.56 16.62
C THR A 42 -22.63 -22.30 16.56
N GLU A 43 -22.77 -23.38 17.34
CA GLU A 43 -24.01 -24.09 17.57
C GLU A 43 -25.07 -23.13 18.14
N ASP A 44 -24.72 -22.39 19.18
CA ASP A 44 -25.58 -21.36 19.78
C ASP A 44 -25.98 -20.26 18.78
N ARG A 45 -25.09 -19.91 17.85
CA ARG A 45 -25.40 -18.94 16.79
C ARG A 45 -26.40 -19.50 15.79
N LEU A 46 -26.15 -20.70 15.27
CA LEU A 46 -27.09 -21.38 14.39
C LEU A 46 -28.44 -21.57 15.08
N TYR A 47 -28.46 -21.97 16.36
CA TYR A 47 -29.68 -22.14 17.14
C TYR A 47 -30.47 -20.85 17.31
N ARG A 48 -29.79 -19.71 17.47
CA ARG A 48 -30.43 -18.38 17.56
C ARG A 48 -30.95 -17.84 16.24
N GLY A 49 -30.83 -18.60 15.14
CA GLY A 49 -31.16 -18.10 13.80
C GLY A 49 -30.10 -17.16 13.21
N GLU A 50 -28.93 -17.04 13.85
CA GLU A 50 -27.82 -16.28 13.27
C GLU A 50 -27.19 -17.04 12.11
N THR A 51 -26.59 -16.30 11.19
CA THR A 51 -25.85 -16.87 10.07
C THR A 51 -24.42 -17.20 10.47
N VAL A 52 -23.92 -18.34 10.00
CA VAL A 52 -22.54 -18.77 10.17
C VAL A 52 -21.90 -18.91 8.80
N THR A 53 -20.93 -18.04 8.51
CA THR A 53 -20.10 -18.14 7.30
C THR A 53 -18.84 -18.96 7.59
N ARG A 54 -18.55 -19.90 6.71
CA ARG A 54 -17.35 -20.75 6.72
C ARG A 54 -16.65 -20.69 5.37
N VAL A 55 -15.33 -20.68 5.41
CA VAL A 55 -14.46 -20.75 4.24
C VAL A 55 -13.73 -22.07 4.24
N TYR A 56 -13.85 -22.81 3.14
CA TYR A 56 -13.31 -24.14 2.92
C TYR A 56 -12.23 -24.12 1.84
N ASP A 57 -11.19 -24.94 1.99
CA ASP A 57 -10.20 -25.19 0.93
C ASP A 57 -10.83 -26.08 -0.16
N VAL A 58 -10.69 -25.70 -1.44
CA VAL A 58 -11.22 -26.45 -2.58
C VAL A 58 -10.57 -27.82 -2.69
N ASP A 59 -9.28 -27.96 -2.39
CA ASP A 59 -8.56 -29.23 -2.52
C ASP A 59 -9.05 -30.29 -1.51
N ASP A 60 -9.55 -29.86 -0.36
CA ASP A 60 -10.02 -30.74 0.72
C ASP A 60 -11.39 -31.36 0.40
N PHE A 61 -12.23 -30.67 -0.39
CA PHE A 61 -13.62 -31.09 -0.67
C PHE A 61 -13.87 -31.43 -2.14
N PHE A 62 -13.06 -30.91 -3.07
CA PHE A 62 -13.18 -31.15 -4.50
C PHE A 62 -11.80 -31.56 -5.06
N PRO A 63 -11.30 -32.77 -4.77
CA PRO A 63 -9.93 -33.16 -5.10
C PRO A 63 -9.62 -33.06 -6.59
N TYR A 64 -8.44 -32.58 -6.96
CA TYR A 64 -8.05 -32.42 -8.37
C TYR A 64 -8.10 -33.71 -9.18
N MET A 65 -7.91 -34.87 -8.52
CA MET A 65 -7.95 -36.18 -9.17
C MET A 65 -9.37 -36.66 -9.50
N ASP A 66 -10.41 -36.02 -8.96
CA ASP A 66 -11.80 -36.36 -9.24
C ASP A 66 -12.24 -35.68 -10.55
N LEU A 67 -12.48 -36.50 -11.57
CA LEU A 67 -12.85 -36.07 -12.92
C LEU A 67 -14.37 -35.97 -13.11
N THR A 68 -15.17 -36.10 -12.05
CA THR A 68 -16.62 -35.93 -12.15
C THR A 68 -16.96 -34.51 -12.63
N PRO A 69 -18.01 -34.34 -13.45
CA PRO A 69 -18.43 -33.02 -13.93
C PRO A 69 -18.66 -32.03 -12.79
N SER A 70 -19.15 -32.51 -11.65
CA SER A 70 -19.44 -31.73 -10.47
C SER A 70 -18.19 -31.09 -9.84
N VAL A 71 -17.13 -31.87 -9.68
CA VAL A 71 -15.83 -31.37 -9.21
C VAL A 71 -15.22 -30.41 -10.23
N GLN A 72 -15.27 -30.73 -11.52
CA GLN A 72 -14.72 -29.86 -12.57
C GLN A 72 -15.45 -28.50 -12.62
N VAL A 73 -16.76 -28.47 -12.39
CA VAL A 73 -17.53 -27.22 -12.28
C VAL A 73 -17.12 -26.42 -11.04
N ALA A 74 -16.96 -27.07 -9.88
CA ALA A 74 -16.52 -26.41 -8.66
C ALA A 74 -15.11 -25.80 -8.79
N ARG A 75 -14.18 -26.52 -9.42
CA ARG A 75 -12.80 -26.09 -9.64
C ARG A 75 -12.62 -25.12 -10.80
N ARG A 76 -13.68 -24.83 -11.57
CA ARG A 76 -13.62 -23.93 -12.73
C ARG A 76 -13.12 -22.53 -12.40
N SER A 77 -13.37 -22.07 -11.17
CA SER A 77 -12.88 -20.77 -10.69
C SER A 77 -11.35 -20.71 -10.52
N GLN A 78 -10.68 -21.87 -10.48
CA GLN A 78 -9.24 -21.99 -10.20
C GLN A 78 -8.81 -21.33 -8.88
N ARG A 79 -9.76 -21.18 -7.95
CA ARG A 79 -9.49 -20.65 -6.61
C ARG A 79 -9.20 -21.76 -5.63
N ASP A 80 -8.44 -21.42 -4.60
CA ASP A 80 -8.05 -22.33 -3.53
C ASP A 80 -9.15 -22.42 -2.47
N SER A 81 -10.09 -21.48 -2.41
CA SER A 81 -11.12 -21.48 -1.37
C SER A 81 -12.50 -21.05 -1.83
N PHE A 82 -13.50 -21.52 -1.10
CA PHE A 82 -14.90 -21.14 -1.28
C PHE A 82 -15.60 -20.89 0.06
N ALA A 83 -16.55 -19.96 0.09
CA ALA A 83 -17.29 -19.60 1.29
C ALA A 83 -18.78 -19.96 1.18
N LEU A 84 -19.29 -20.63 2.20
CA LEU A 84 -20.71 -20.94 2.37
C LEU A 84 -21.24 -20.31 3.66
N THR A 85 -22.49 -19.89 3.63
CA THR A 85 -23.18 -19.34 4.80
C THR A 85 -24.36 -20.23 5.18
N PHE A 86 -24.39 -20.68 6.42
CA PHE A 86 -25.41 -21.55 6.96
C PHE A 86 -26.31 -20.77 7.92
N ALA A 87 -27.60 -21.07 7.93
CA ALA A 87 -28.52 -20.57 8.95
C ALA A 87 -29.56 -21.63 9.28
N TYR A 88 -29.94 -21.71 10.55
CA TYR A 88 -30.97 -22.63 11.03
C TYR A 88 -32.03 -21.86 11.82
N ASP A 89 -33.27 -21.94 11.39
CA ASP A 89 -34.40 -21.32 12.09
C ASP A 89 -35.17 -22.39 12.87
N ALA A 90 -34.87 -22.51 14.17
CA ALA A 90 -35.45 -23.55 15.03
C ALA A 90 -36.99 -23.53 15.06
N PRO A 91 -37.69 -22.38 15.23
CA PRO A 91 -39.15 -22.31 15.15
C PRO A 91 -39.78 -22.95 13.91
N THR A 92 -39.18 -22.74 12.74
CA THR A 92 -39.71 -23.26 11.47
C THR A 92 -39.09 -24.59 11.07
N GLY A 93 -37.98 -24.98 11.70
CA GLY A 93 -37.12 -26.08 11.26
C GLY A 93 -36.45 -25.81 9.91
N ALA A 94 -36.43 -24.56 9.43
CA ALA A 94 -35.85 -24.23 8.15
C ALA A 94 -34.33 -24.14 8.26
N PHE A 95 -33.64 -25.05 7.59
CA PHE A 95 -32.20 -24.99 7.41
C PHE A 95 -31.88 -24.39 6.04
N SER A 96 -30.98 -23.41 5.97
CA SER A 96 -30.60 -22.79 4.71
C SER A 96 -29.09 -22.79 4.48
N VAL A 97 -28.71 -23.09 3.24
CA VAL A 97 -27.35 -22.98 2.70
C VAL A 97 -27.35 -21.85 1.69
N ARG A 98 -26.53 -20.83 1.95
CA ARG A 98 -26.47 -19.60 1.18
C ARG A 98 -25.09 -19.39 0.58
N GLY A 99 -25.10 -18.94 -0.66
CA GLY A 99 -23.93 -18.47 -1.39
C GLY A 99 -24.04 -16.97 -1.71
N HIS A 100 -23.32 -16.53 -2.73
CA HIS A 100 -23.60 -15.30 -3.46
C HIS A 100 -24.87 -15.48 -4.30
N GLY A 101 -25.90 -14.66 -4.10
CA GLY A 101 -27.11 -14.65 -4.93
C GLY A 101 -28.05 -15.86 -4.81
N SER A 102 -27.56 -17.01 -4.33
CA SER A 102 -28.32 -18.25 -4.17
C SER A 102 -28.60 -18.56 -2.70
N THR A 103 -29.82 -19.04 -2.42
CA THR A 103 -30.24 -19.53 -1.10
C THR A 103 -31.08 -20.77 -1.30
N ASN A 104 -30.61 -21.89 -0.77
CA ASN A 104 -31.35 -23.15 -0.77
C ASN A 104 -31.83 -23.42 0.65
N THR A 105 -33.14 -23.62 0.81
CA THR A 105 -33.78 -23.81 2.12
C THR A 105 -34.47 -25.16 2.18
N PHE A 106 -34.22 -25.90 3.25
CA PHE A 106 -34.73 -27.23 3.53
C PHE A 106 -35.59 -27.17 4.79
N ASN A 107 -36.82 -27.64 4.73
CA ASN A 107 -37.67 -27.72 5.90
C ASN A 107 -37.42 -29.05 6.62
N LEU A 108 -36.59 -29.01 7.66
CA LEU A 108 -36.23 -30.18 8.46
C LEU A 108 -37.35 -30.69 9.36
N ASN A 109 -38.54 -30.08 9.36
CA ASN A 109 -39.73 -30.61 10.02
C ASN A 109 -40.64 -31.39 9.06
N HIS A 110 -40.44 -31.26 7.74
CA HIS A 110 -41.25 -32.00 6.79
C HIS A 110 -40.89 -33.50 6.87
N PRO A 111 -41.87 -34.42 6.85
CA PRO A 111 -41.58 -35.84 6.64
C PRO A 111 -41.01 -36.01 5.23
N TYR A 112 -39.78 -36.49 5.12
CA TYR A 112 -39.22 -36.87 3.84
C TYR A 112 -39.71 -38.28 3.50
N SER A 113 -39.93 -38.59 2.23
CA SER A 113 -40.21 -39.97 1.80
C SER A 113 -38.88 -40.67 1.49
N PRO A 114 -38.64 -41.91 1.93
CA PRO A 114 -37.36 -42.56 1.72
C PRO A 114 -37.19 -42.86 0.23
N LYS A 115 -35.96 -42.70 -0.29
CA LYS A 115 -35.64 -43.10 -1.66
C LYS A 115 -35.25 -44.58 -1.76
N THR A 116 -34.94 -45.24 -0.65
CA THR A 116 -34.49 -46.64 -0.58
C THR A 116 -35.24 -47.43 0.48
N GLU A 117 -35.49 -48.73 0.21
CA GLU A 117 -36.13 -49.69 1.12
C GLU A 117 -35.19 -50.20 2.24
N THR A 118 -34.01 -49.59 2.41
CA THR A 118 -33.04 -49.99 3.45
C THR A 118 -33.51 -49.58 4.84
N ALA A 119 -33.11 -50.34 5.87
CA ALA A 119 -33.55 -50.18 7.26
C ALA A 119 -33.20 -48.82 7.91
N ALA A 120 -32.30 -48.03 7.32
CA ALA A 120 -32.07 -46.65 7.67
C ALA A 120 -32.75 -45.74 6.64
N PHE A 121 -33.63 -44.86 7.11
CA PHE A 121 -34.25 -43.84 6.28
C PHE A 121 -33.18 -42.84 5.84
N VAL A 122 -32.87 -42.81 4.54
CA VAL A 122 -31.92 -41.85 3.96
C VAL A 122 -32.63 -41.12 2.82
N TRP A 123 -32.83 -39.81 2.99
CA TRP A 123 -33.22 -38.90 1.92
C TRP A 123 -31.99 -38.14 1.44
N TRP A 124 -31.86 -37.94 0.14
CA TRP A 124 -30.81 -37.10 -0.42
C TRP A 124 -31.29 -36.25 -1.58
N ASP A 125 -30.68 -35.08 -1.74
CA ASP A 125 -30.89 -34.19 -2.88
C ASP A 125 -29.60 -33.50 -3.28
N THR A 126 -29.50 -33.16 -4.57
CA THR A 126 -28.36 -32.44 -5.15
C THR A 126 -28.74 -30.99 -5.37
N VAL A 127 -27.92 -30.09 -4.84
CA VAL A 127 -28.25 -28.68 -4.74
C VAL A 127 -27.07 -27.87 -5.26
N LYS A 128 -27.35 -26.87 -6.09
CA LYS A 128 -26.33 -25.97 -6.63
C LYS A 128 -26.28 -24.69 -5.80
N VAL A 129 -25.11 -24.34 -5.28
CA VAL A 129 -24.89 -23.12 -4.51
C VAL A 129 -23.80 -22.30 -5.19
N GLU A 130 -24.10 -21.06 -5.52
CA GLU A 130 -23.10 -20.12 -6.04
C GLU A 130 -22.25 -19.59 -4.89
N ALA A 131 -21.12 -20.21 -4.59
CA ALA A 131 -20.25 -19.81 -3.47
C ALA A 131 -19.29 -18.70 -3.87
N LYS A 132 -19.00 -17.81 -2.92
CA LYS A 132 -17.93 -16.82 -3.06
C LYS A 132 -16.60 -17.55 -3.08
N THR A 133 -15.74 -17.27 -4.04
CA THR A 133 -14.41 -17.88 -4.10
C THR A 133 -13.32 -16.83 -3.95
N GLY A 134 -12.15 -17.28 -3.50
CA GLY A 134 -10.99 -16.41 -3.36
C GLY A 134 -9.77 -17.16 -2.86
N ASP A 135 -8.64 -16.48 -2.93
CA ASP A 135 -7.34 -17.04 -2.62
C ASP A 135 -6.74 -16.35 -1.39
N HIS A 136 -5.78 -17.01 -0.77
CA HIS A 136 -4.99 -16.42 0.30
C HIS A 136 -3.91 -15.46 -0.22
N ASP A 137 -3.64 -15.47 -1.53
CA ASP A 137 -2.53 -14.76 -2.14
C ASP A 137 -2.84 -13.28 -2.50
N GLY A 138 -1.80 -12.60 -3.01
CA GLY A 138 -1.90 -11.25 -3.56
C GLY A 138 -2.00 -10.13 -2.51
N ILE A 139 -3.17 -9.51 -2.42
CA ILE A 139 -3.42 -8.26 -1.67
C ILE A 139 -3.48 -8.49 -0.15
N ASN A 140 -3.71 -9.74 0.27
CA ASN A 140 -3.84 -10.09 1.67
C ASN A 140 -2.47 -10.17 2.35
N LEU A 141 -2.37 -9.65 3.58
CA LEU A 141 -1.14 -9.74 4.35
C LEU A 141 -0.97 -11.15 4.93
N PRO A 142 0.27 -11.64 5.13
CA PRO A 142 0.52 -12.97 5.70
C PRO A 142 -0.11 -13.23 7.07
N GLY A 143 -0.47 -12.17 7.81
CA GLY A 143 -1.12 -12.27 9.12
C GLY A 143 -2.65 -12.34 9.07
N PHE A 144 -3.26 -12.39 7.88
CA PHE A 144 -4.70 -12.53 7.74
C PHE A 144 -5.13 -13.98 7.90
N SER A 145 -6.26 -14.20 8.57
CA SER A 145 -6.85 -15.52 8.60
C SER A 145 -7.26 -15.96 7.20
N HIS A 146 -7.22 -17.26 6.96
CA HIS A 146 -7.59 -17.83 5.66
C HIS A 146 -8.99 -17.37 5.19
N ALA A 147 -9.97 -17.37 6.10
CA ALA A 147 -11.32 -16.90 5.81
C ALA A 147 -11.41 -15.41 5.48
N ASP A 148 -10.67 -14.56 6.22
CA ASP A 148 -10.64 -13.13 5.92
C ASP A 148 -10.03 -12.90 4.54
N SER A 149 -8.89 -13.53 4.24
CA SER A 149 -8.20 -13.40 2.95
C SER A 149 -9.09 -13.78 1.78
N ALA A 150 -9.72 -14.96 1.82
CA ALA A 150 -10.59 -15.43 0.74
C ALA A 150 -11.82 -14.52 0.53
N LEU A 151 -12.41 -14.02 1.62
CA LEU A 151 -13.57 -13.13 1.51
C LEU A 151 -13.20 -11.70 1.08
N LEU A 152 -12.06 -11.16 1.53
CA LEU A 152 -11.56 -9.85 1.07
C LEU A 152 -11.12 -9.92 -0.40
N TYR A 153 -10.55 -11.05 -0.82
CA TYR A 153 -10.25 -11.34 -2.22
C TYR A 153 -11.53 -11.26 -3.07
N TRP A 154 -12.58 -11.94 -2.60
CA TRP A 154 -13.88 -11.94 -3.25
C TRP A 154 -14.50 -10.54 -3.36
N GLU A 155 -14.30 -9.67 -2.36
CA GLU A 155 -14.84 -8.29 -2.42
C GLU A 155 -14.23 -7.46 -3.57
N ILE A 156 -13.00 -7.77 -3.98
CA ILE A 156 -12.32 -7.10 -5.09
C ILE A 156 -12.72 -7.75 -6.42
N HIS A 157 -12.55 -9.06 -6.54
CA HIS A 157 -12.64 -9.75 -7.83
C HIS A 157 -14.07 -10.20 -8.18
N ARG A 158 -14.94 -10.34 -7.17
CA ARG A 158 -16.32 -10.83 -7.33
C ARG A 158 -16.41 -12.23 -7.95
N ASP A 159 -15.39 -13.06 -7.77
CA ASP A 159 -15.35 -14.41 -8.31
C ASP A 159 -16.34 -15.35 -7.61
N VAL A 160 -17.06 -16.15 -8.38
CA VAL A 160 -18.09 -17.06 -7.86
C VAL A 160 -17.92 -18.41 -8.53
N ALA A 161 -18.08 -19.48 -7.75
CA ALA A 161 -18.13 -20.84 -8.26
C ALA A 161 -19.48 -21.48 -7.95
N THR A 162 -20.05 -22.17 -8.93
CA THR A 162 -21.23 -23.01 -8.70
C THR A 162 -20.77 -24.32 -8.07
N LEU A 163 -21.13 -24.54 -6.81
CA LEU A 163 -20.81 -25.74 -6.07
C LEU A 163 -22.00 -26.70 -6.08
N PRO A 164 -21.87 -27.88 -6.68
CA PRO A 164 -22.82 -28.95 -6.50
C PRO A 164 -22.58 -29.61 -5.13
N LEU A 165 -23.63 -29.65 -4.31
CA LEU A 165 -23.63 -30.17 -2.96
C LEU A 165 -24.69 -31.26 -2.81
N TRP A 166 -24.39 -32.30 -2.05
CA TRP A 166 -25.36 -33.26 -1.56
C TRP A 166 -25.85 -32.85 -0.18
N VAL A 167 -27.16 -32.89 -0.01
CA VAL A 167 -27.78 -32.83 1.31
C VAL A 167 -28.35 -34.20 1.60
N THR A 168 -27.86 -34.84 2.66
CA THR A 168 -28.34 -36.13 3.13
C THR A 168 -29.05 -35.93 4.46
N ILE A 169 -30.26 -36.47 4.59
CA ILE A 169 -31.04 -36.47 5.81
C ILE A 169 -31.23 -37.92 6.22
N GLU A 170 -30.62 -38.30 7.33
CA GLU A 170 -30.70 -39.63 7.93
C GLU A 170 -31.50 -39.56 9.22
N GLU A 171 -32.50 -40.44 9.36
CA GLU A 171 -33.19 -40.62 10.64
C GLU A 171 -32.55 -41.78 11.40
N GLY A 172 -32.28 -41.57 12.67
CA GLY A 172 -31.64 -42.56 13.53
C GLY A 172 -32.07 -42.40 14.97
N ILE A 173 -31.47 -43.22 15.84
CA ILE A 173 -31.68 -43.17 17.28
C ILE A 173 -30.31 -42.96 17.93
N LEU A 174 -30.16 -41.89 18.70
CA LEU A 174 -28.95 -41.59 19.48
C LEU A 174 -29.37 -41.49 20.94
N GLU A 175 -28.77 -42.34 21.77
CA GLU A 175 -29.08 -42.43 23.21
C GLU A 175 -30.57 -42.68 23.50
N GLY A 176 -31.20 -43.52 22.67
CA GLY A 176 -32.62 -43.87 22.82
C GLY A 176 -33.61 -42.77 22.41
N LYS A 177 -33.13 -41.65 21.85
CA LYS A 177 -33.98 -40.57 21.33
C LYS A 177 -33.88 -40.51 19.80
N PRO A 178 -34.99 -40.23 19.09
CA PRO A 178 -34.94 -40.05 17.65
C PRO A 178 -34.08 -38.82 17.35
N ILE A 179 -33.21 -38.96 16.35
CA ILE A 179 -32.39 -37.87 15.83
C ILE A 179 -32.48 -37.85 14.31
N ARG A 180 -32.49 -36.64 13.76
CA ARG A 180 -32.36 -36.39 12.34
C ARG A 180 -30.98 -35.80 12.10
N ARG A 181 -30.13 -36.57 11.43
CA ARG A 181 -28.78 -36.16 11.03
C ARG A 181 -28.86 -35.55 9.64
N VAL A 182 -28.44 -34.30 9.51
CA VAL A 182 -28.36 -33.60 8.21
C VAL A 182 -26.90 -33.41 7.86
N ASP A 183 -26.43 -34.10 6.84
CA ASP A 183 -25.08 -33.99 6.31
C ASP A 183 -25.09 -33.16 5.01
N ILE A 184 -24.17 -32.22 4.91
CA ILE A 184 -23.90 -31.48 3.69
C ILE A 184 -22.53 -31.91 3.18
N LYS A 185 -22.48 -32.42 1.96
CA LYS A 185 -21.27 -32.96 1.34
C LYS A 185 -21.06 -32.33 -0.03
N PRO A 186 -19.81 -32.17 -0.50
CA PRO A 186 -19.56 -31.85 -1.90
C PRO A 186 -20.05 -33.00 -2.80
N ASP A 187 -20.45 -32.66 -4.03
CA ASP A 187 -20.75 -33.66 -5.06
C ASP A 187 -19.45 -34.08 -5.75
N GLY A 188 -19.12 -35.37 -5.65
CA GLY A 188 -17.94 -35.99 -6.21
C GLY A 188 -17.97 -37.50 -6.02
N GLU A 189 -17.11 -38.22 -6.74
CA GLU A 189 -17.07 -39.69 -6.71
C GLU A 189 -16.73 -40.22 -5.31
N ALA A 190 -15.87 -39.51 -4.57
CA ALA A 190 -15.53 -39.86 -3.19
C ALA A 190 -16.75 -39.79 -2.24
N PHE A 191 -17.76 -39.00 -2.58
CA PHE A 191 -18.94 -38.72 -1.76
C PHE A 191 -20.21 -39.40 -2.27
N ASP A 192 -20.12 -40.17 -3.36
CA ASP A 192 -21.27 -40.85 -3.96
C ASP A 192 -21.86 -41.87 -2.97
N PRO A 193 -23.11 -41.68 -2.50
CA PRO A 193 -23.74 -42.57 -1.53
C PRO A 193 -24.00 -43.97 -2.11
N LEU A 194 -24.04 -44.13 -3.43
CA LEU A 194 -24.29 -45.40 -4.10
C LEU A 194 -23.02 -46.26 -4.23
N LYS A 195 -21.84 -45.61 -4.28
CA LYS A 195 -20.55 -46.29 -4.48
C LYS A 195 -19.79 -46.57 -3.18
N THR A 196 -20.15 -45.89 -2.09
CA THR A 196 -19.45 -46.00 -0.81
C THR A 196 -19.81 -47.31 -0.08
N ASN A 197 -19.18 -48.41 -0.50
CA ASN A 197 -19.16 -49.69 0.22
C ASN A 197 -18.70 -49.46 1.67
N GLU A 198 -19.43 -50.02 2.62
CA GLU A 198 -19.30 -49.74 4.07
C GLU A 198 -17.89 -50.02 4.64
N THR A 199 -17.08 -50.84 3.97
CA THR A 199 -15.85 -51.41 4.51
C THR A 199 -14.60 -50.52 4.39
N ASN A 200 -14.61 -49.44 3.61
CA ASN A 200 -13.46 -48.54 3.45
C ASN A 200 -13.73 -47.08 3.86
N ARG A 201 -14.73 -46.87 4.74
CA ARG A 201 -15.17 -45.53 5.19
C ARG A 201 -14.20 -44.89 6.18
N ALA A 202 -13.06 -44.41 5.70
CA ALA A 202 -12.62 -43.09 6.15
C ALA A 202 -13.63 -42.10 5.56
N ALA A 203 -14.80 -41.98 6.22
CA ALA A 203 -15.93 -41.20 5.71
C ALA A 203 -15.41 -39.80 5.32
N PRO A 204 -15.54 -39.41 4.05
CA PRO A 204 -15.02 -38.13 3.62
C PRO A 204 -15.78 -37.03 4.36
N ASN A 205 -15.03 -36.01 4.75
CA ASN A 205 -15.46 -34.99 5.70
C ASN A 205 -16.67 -34.21 5.15
N SER A 206 -17.83 -34.30 5.81
CA SER A 206 -19.00 -33.45 5.52
C SER A 206 -18.64 -31.99 5.75
N LEU A 207 -19.11 -31.06 4.92
CA LEU A 207 -18.97 -29.61 5.10
C LEU A 207 -19.66 -29.14 6.40
N LEU A 208 -20.80 -29.74 6.72
CA LEU A 208 -21.56 -29.51 7.95
C LEU A 208 -22.41 -30.74 8.24
N THR A 209 -22.44 -31.16 9.49
CA THR A 209 -23.34 -32.19 10.02
C THR A 209 -24.17 -31.59 11.14
N LEU A 210 -25.49 -31.60 11.01
CA LEU A 210 -26.42 -31.15 12.05
C LEU A 210 -27.13 -32.34 12.67
N PHE A 211 -27.28 -32.33 13.99
CA PHE A 211 -28.11 -33.27 14.73
C PHE A 211 -29.33 -32.53 15.25
N VAL A 212 -30.48 -32.85 14.69
CA VAL A 212 -31.75 -32.18 14.98
C VAL A 212 -32.68 -33.18 15.67
N ASP A 213 -33.26 -32.80 16.79
CA ASP A 213 -34.31 -33.54 17.49
C ASP A 213 -35.66 -33.27 16.80
N PRO A 214 -36.26 -34.27 16.14
CA PRO A 214 -37.52 -34.09 15.43
C PRO A 214 -38.72 -33.93 16.37
N GLU A 215 -38.63 -34.36 17.64
CA GLU A 215 -39.76 -34.30 18.58
C GLU A 215 -39.92 -32.91 19.19
N HIS A 216 -38.82 -32.15 19.30
CA HIS A 216 -38.79 -30.85 19.97
C HIS A 216 -38.21 -29.78 19.04
N PRO A 217 -38.94 -29.33 18.00
CA PRO A 217 -38.46 -28.37 17.00
C PRO A 217 -37.91 -27.07 17.63
N THR A 218 -38.45 -26.65 18.76
CA THR A 218 -38.02 -25.44 19.48
C THR A 218 -36.77 -25.62 20.34
N ARG A 219 -36.29 -26.85 20.55
CA ARG A 219 -35.03 -27.22 21.25
C ARG A 219 -34.17 -28.14 20.40
N SER A 220 -34.35 -28.06 19.09
CA SER A 220 -34.08 -29.17 18.18
C SER A 220 -32.61 -29.34 17.83
N LEU A 221 -31.85 -28.26 17.67
CA LEU A 221 -30.43 -28.39 17.34
C LEU A 221 -29.69 -28.88 18.58
N ARG A 222 -29.31 -30.16 18.56
CA ARG A 222 -28.51 -30.77 19.63
C ARG A 222 -27.05 -30.44 19.44
N HIS A 223 -26.54 -30.65 18.22
CA HIS A 223 -25.14 -30.47 17.89
C HIS A 223 -24.99 -30.06 16.42
N ALA A 224 -23.98 -29.23 16.12
CA ALA A 224 -23.55 -28.90 14.77
C ALA A 224 -22.06 -29.23 14.64
N MET A 225 -21.77 -30.37 14.04
CA MET A 225 -20.41 -30.81 13.79
C MET A 225 -19.92 -30.24 12.48
N TRP A 226 -18.79 -29.55 12.55
CA TRP A 226 -18.00 -29.18 11.39
C TRP A 226 -17.04 -30.33 11.09
N PRO A 227 -16.53 -30.42 9.85
CA PRO A 227 -15.48 -31.37 9.57
C PRO A 227 -14.36 -31.15 10.60
N ARG A 228 -13.81 -32.23 11.13
CA ARG A 228 -12.78 -32.16 12.17
C ARG A 228 -11.51 -32.69 11.56
N ILE A 229 -10.41 -31.94 11.71
CA ILE A 229 -9.08 -32.48 11.42
C ILE A 229 -8.92 -33.68 12.35
N ARG A 230 -9.07 -34.87 11.80
CA ARG A 230 -8.89 -36.10 12.55
C ARG A 230 -7.39 -36.22 12.73
N ASN A 231 -6.88 -35.76 13.87
CA ASN A 231 -5.50 -35.97 14.30
C ASN A 231 -5.31 -37.46 14.64
N SER A 232 -5.58 -38.37 13.72
CA SER A 232 -5.26 -39.77 13.94
C SER A 232 -3.74 -39.87 13.82
N LYS A 233 -3.09 -40.08 14.96
CA LYS A 233 -1.66 -40.44 15.06
C LYS A 233 -1.26 -41.66 14.22
N THR A 234 -2.23 -42.34 13.62
CA THR A 234 -2.12 -43.52 12.76
C THR A 234 -2.42 -43.23 11.28
N GLN A 235 -2.61 -41.97 10.87
CA GLN A 235 -2.78 -41.65 9.45
C GLN A 235 -1.46 -41.91 8.73
N SER A 236 -1.47 -42.79 7.73
CA SER A 236 -0.32 -43.05 6.88
C SER A 236 0.26 -41.73 6.37
N SER A 237 1.60 -41.67 6.29
CA SER A 237 2.41 -40.49 5.94
C SER A 237 2.06 -39.79 4.62
N ASP A 238 1.13 -40.34 3.85
CA ASP A 238 0.86 -39.93 2.47
C ASP A 238 -0.41 -39.08 2.32
N LEU A 239 -1.22 -38.94 3.38
CA LEU A 239 -2.40 -38.07 3.38
C LEU A 239 -2.03 -36.68 3.90
N ARG A 240 -2.13 -35.66 3.05
CA ARG A 240 -1.91 -34.26 3.44
C ARG A 240 -2.83 -33.92 4.63
N PRO A 241 -2.31 -33.29 5.69
CA PRO A 241 -3.16 -32.82 6.77
C PRO A 241 -4.16 -31.82 6.21
N PHE A 242 -5.45 -32.06 6.44
CA PHE A 242 -6.52 -31.11 6.10
C PHE A 242 -6.14 -29.73 6.63
N LYS A 243 -6.20 -28.72 5.78
CA LYS A 243 -6.00 -27.36 6.25
C LYS A 243 -7.19 -26.98 7.14
N PRO A 244 -6.96 -26.28 8.25
CA PRO A 244 -8.05 -25.83 9.09
C PRO A 244 -8.90 -24.82 8.31
N ASN A 245 -10.12 -25.23 7.95
CA ASN A 245 -11.12 -24.28 7.48
C ASN A 245 -11.42 -23.29 8.61
N SER A 246 -11.85 -22.08 8.25
CA SER A 246 -11.96 -20.99 9.22
C SER A 246 -13.25 -20.19 9.05
N SER A 247 -13.64 -19.50 10.12
CA SER A 247 -14.65 -18.45 10.06
C SER A 247 -14.00 -17.07 9.96
N PRO A 248 -14.71 -16.09 9.38
CA PRO A 248 -14.24 -14.72 9.35
C PRO A 248 -13.95 -14.20 10.77
N SER A 249 -12.92 -13.38 10.89
CA SER A 249 -12.55 -12.76 12.15
C SER A 249 -13.61 -11.74 12.60
N ARG A 250 -13.61 -11.36 13.88
CA ARG A 250 -14.53 -10.32 14.40
C ARG A 250 -14.29 -8.94 13.77
N THR A 251 -13.07 -8.70 13.30
CA THR A 251 -12.61 -7.46 12.67
C THR A 251 -12.88 -7.44 11.17
N PHE A 252 -13.28 -8.56 10.56
CA PHE A 252 -13.61 -8.67 9.15
C PHE A 252 -14.60 -7.58 8.66
N PRO A 253 -15.71 -7.26 9.36
CA PRO A 253 -16.63 -6.22 8.90
C PRO A 253 -15.97 -4.83 8.80
N ILE A 254 -15.05 -4.51 9.71
CA ILE A 254 -14.31 -3.24 9.69
C ILE A 254 -13.34 -3.22 8.50
N ARG A 255 -12.59 -4.31 8.28
CA ARG A 255 -11.71 -4.44 7.11
C ARG A 255 -12.46 -4.29 5.80
N ARG A 256 -13.62 -4.95 5.69
CA ARG A 256 -14.50 -4.88 4.53
C ARG A 256 -14.98 -3.45 4.27
N ALA A 257 -15.36 -2.72 5.33
CA ALA A 257 -15.76 -1.32 5.21
C ALA A 257 -14.62 -0.42 4.73
N ILE A 258 -13.41 -0.61 5.27
CA ILE A 258 -12.22 0.13 4.83
C ILE A 258 -11.91 -0.20 3.36
N GLN A 259 -11.94 -1.48 2.99
CA GLN A 259 -11.67 -1.93 1.63
C GLN A 259 -12.70 -1.39 0.62
N ALA A 260 -13.97 -1.28 1.01
CA ALA A 260 -15.01 -0.66 0.19
C ALA A 260 -14.74 0.83 -0.14
N ILE A 261 -13.89 1.50 0.65
CA ILE A 261 -13.41 2.86 0.37
C ILE A 261 -12.10 2.80 -0.42
N LEU A 262 -11.14 1.98 0.02
CA LEU A 262 -9.79 1.93 -0.55
C LEU A 262 -9.78 1.46 -2.00
N VAL A 263 -10.56 0.42 -2.34
CA VAL A 263 -10.52 -0.23 -3.65
C VAL A 263 -11.05 0.68 -4.77
N PRO A 264 -12.26 1.27 -4.68
CA PRO A 264 -12.72 2.18 -5.71
C PRO A 264 -11.84 3.43 -5.83
N SER A 265 -11.31 3.92 -4.70
CA SER A 265 -10.40 5.07 -4.69
C SER A 265 -9.08 4.76 -5.38
N TRP A 266 -8.54 3.56 -5.18
CA TRP A 266 -7.34 3.09 -5.86
C TRP A 266 -7.56 2.99 -7.37
N PHE A 267 -8.64 2.34 -7.82
CA PHE A 267 -8.97 2.26 -9.25
C PHE A 267 -9.15 3.66 -9.87
N PHE A 268 -9.77 4.60 -9.15
CA PHE A 268 -9.85 5.98 -9.63
C PHE A 268 -8.47 6.64 -9.77
N ILE A 269 -7.58 6.46 -8.79
CA ILE A 269 -6.22 7.00 -8.86
C ILE A 269 -5.45 6.37 -10.03
N ASP A 270 -5.54 5.06 -10.18
CA ASP A 270 -4.82 4.28 -11.18
C ASP A 270 -5.33 4.53 -12.60
N GLU A 271 -6.65 4.55 -12.80
CA GLU A 271 -7.25 4.68 -14.14
C GLU A 271 -7.40 6.14 -14.60
N VAL A 272 -7.47 7.11 -13.67
CA VAL A 272 -7.74 8.51 -14.01
C VAL A 272 -6.58 9.43 -13.66
N VAL A 273 -6.10 9.37 -12.42
CA VAL A 273 -5.12 10.35 -11.92
C VAL A 273 -3.72 10.08 -12.49
N PHE A 274 -3.24 8.83 -12.46
CA PHE A 274 -1.91 8.51 -12.99
C PHE A 274 -1.79 8.76 -14.50
N PRO A 275 -2.74 8.33 -15.36
CA PRO A 275 -2.66 8.62 -16.79
C PRO A 275 -2.69 10.12 -17.09
N LEU A 276 -3.44 10.91 -16.32
CA LEU A 276 -3.47 12.36 -16.47
C LEU A 276 -2.12 13.00 -16.10
N ILE A 277 -1.51 12.55 -14.99
CA ILE A 277 -0.18 13.01 -14.56
C ILE A 277 0.86 12.61 -15.59
N GLU A 278 0.84 11.35 -16.06
CA GLU A 278 1.76 10.83 -17.05
C GLU A 278 1.65 11.58 -18.39
N ALA A 279 0.43 11.80 -18.88
CA ALA A 279 0.18 12.59 -20.09
C ALA A 279 0.71 14.02 -19.93
N SER A 280 0.45 14.66 -18.78
CA SER A 280 0.93 16.02 -18.49
C SER A 280 2.45 16.08 -18.42
N ALA A 281 3.08 15.11 -17.76
CA ALA A 281 4.53 14.99 -17.66
C ALA A 281 5.17 14.71 -19.03
N SER A 282 4.54 13.88 -19.85
CA SER A 282 4.97 13.57 -21.22
C SER A 282 4.91 14.82 -22.12
N ILE A 283 3.82 15.58 -22.06
CA ILE A 283 3.68 16.86 -22.80
C ILE A 283 4.75 17.86 -22.35
N LEU A 284 4.96 18.01 -21.03
CA LEU A 284 5.98 18.91 -20.49
C LEU A 284 7.38 18.48 -20.92
N SER A 285 7.69 17.18 -20.84
CA SER A 285 8.96 16.60 -21.30
C SER A 285 9.18 16.86 -22.80
N GLY A 286 8.15 16.64 -23.62
CA GLY A 286 8.18 16.94 -25.05
C GLY A 286 8.40 18.43 -25.35
N ALA A 287 7.75 19.32 -24.60
CA ALA A 287 7.95 20.76 -24.73
C ALA A 287 9.37 21.19 -24.36
N VAL A 288 9.92 20.66 -23.26
CA VAL A 288 11.32 20.92 -22.84
C VAL A 288 12.29 20.40 -23.90
N HIS A 289 12.05 19.19 -24.42
CA HIS A 289 12.88 18.59 -25.46
C HIS A 289 12.85 19.41 -26.76
N LEU A 290 11.68 19.89 -27.17
CA LEU A 290 11.52 20.76 -28.34
C LEU A 290 12.26 22.08 -28.16
N VAL A 291 12.10 22.74 -27.00
CA VAL A 291 12.81 23.99 -26.69
C VAL A 291 14.33 23.78 -26.73
N PHE A 292 14.81 22.66 -26.18
CA PHE A 292 16.22 22.29 -26.23
C PHE A 292 16.73 22.18 -27.68
N TRP A 293 16.02 21.48 -28.56
CA TRP A 293 16.40 21.38 -29.97
C TRP A 293 16.32 22.70 -30.72
N LEU A 294 15.32 23.53 -30.45
CA LEU A 294 15.24 24.88 -31.01
C LEU A 294 16.46 25.73 -30.61
N ILE A 295 16.92 25.62 -29.36
CA ILE A 295 18.14 26.29 -28.89
C ILE A 295 19.36 25.77 -29.66
N ILE A 296 19.50 24.45 -29.83
CA ILE A 296 20.62 23.86 -30.59
C ILE A 296 20.61 24.35 -32.04
N ILE A 297 19.47 24.26 -32.73
CA ILE A 297 19.34 24.70 -34.12
C ILE A 297 19.66 26.19 -34.24
N TYR A 298 19.16 27.00 -33.31
CA TYR A 298 19.47 28.43 -33.25
C TYR A 298 20.98 28.68 -33.10
N VAL A 299 21.65 27.99 -32.17
CA VAL A 299 23.11 28.12 -31.99
C VAL A 299 23.86 27.72 -33.26
N VAL A 300 23.48 26.61 -33.91
CA VAL A 300 24.09 26.16 -35.18
C VAL A 300 23.88 27.19 -36.28
N ALA A 301 22.67 27.74 -36.41
CA ALA A 301 22.36 28.78 -37.39
C ALA A 301 23.17 30.06 -37.16
N VAL A 302 23.30 30.50 -35.91
CA VAL A 302 24.13 31.64 -35.51
C VAL A 302 25.61 31.37 -35.84
N LEU A 303 26.14 30.20 -35.53
CA LEU A 303 27.52 29.83 -35.85
C LEU A 303 27.76 29.75 -37.37
N ALA A 304 26.80 29.19 -38.12
CA ALA A 304 26.87 29.12 -39.58
C ALA A 304 26.85 30.52 -40.21
N TYR A 305 25.95 31.40 -39.74
CA TYR A 305 25.85 32.77 -40.22
C TYR A 305 27.09 33.60 -39.85
N TRP A 306 27.67 33.40 -38.65
CA TRP A 306 28.95 33.99 -38.27
C TRP A 306 30.05 33.61 -39.25
N LYS A 307 30.21 32.30 -39.48
CA LYS A 307 31.21 31.75 -40.41
C LYS A 307 31.02 32.31 -41.81
N ALA A 308 29.78 32.44 -42.28
CA ALA A 308 29.47 32.99 -43.60
C ALA A 308 29.75 34.50 -43.71
N SER A 309 29.59 35.26 -42.62
CA SER A 309 29.77 36.71 -42.61
C SER A 309 31.23 37.18 -42.75
N GLY A 310 32.21 36.28 -42.62
CA GLY A 310 33.64 36.62 -42.70
C GLY A 310 34.16 37.53 -41.58
N ALA A 311 33.36 37.76 -40.53
CA ALA A 311 33.74 38.59 -39.40
C ALA A 311 34.84 37.90 -38.55
N GLY A 312 36.06 38.47 -38.55
CA GLY A 312 37.24 37.86 -37.92
C GLY A 312 37.18 37.66 -36.40
N ALA A 313 36.28 38.34 -35.68
CA ALA A 313 36.10 38.17 -34.23
C ALA A 313 34.63 37.84 -33.88
N PHE A 314 34.42 36.70 -33.21
CA PHE A 314 33.09 36.21 -32.81
C PHE A 314 32.40 37.14 -31.78
N TRP A 315 33.14 37.66 -30.80
CA TRP A 315 32.57 38.42 -29.68
C TRP A 315 31.96 39.78 -30.03
N PRO A 316 32.57 40.62 -30.89
CA PRO A 316 31.93 41.83 -31.36
C PRO A 316 30.69 41.55 -32.21
N TRP A 317 30.73 40.50 -33.02
CA TRP A 317 29.65 40.11 -33.91
C TRP A 317 28.43 39.58 -33.15
N THR A 318 28.64 38.75 -32.12
CA THR A 318 27.54 38.22 -31.28
C THR A 318 26.76 39.30 -30.54
N ARG A 319 27.23 40.55 -30.44
CA ARG A 319 26.48 41.67 -29.85
C ARG A 319 25.23 42.08 -30.63
N THR A 320 25.14 41.68 -31.90
CA THR A 320 23.98 42.00 -32.75
C THR A 320 22.77 41.13 -32.45
N PHE A 321 22.95 39.96 -31.82
CA PHE A 321 21.86 39.06 -31.47
C PHE A 321 21.28 39.40 -30.09
N TRP A 322 19.95 39.40 -30.00
CA TRP A 322 19.23 39.79 -28.79
C TRP A 322 19.50 38.84 -27.62
N MET A 323 19.56 37.52 -27.88
CA MET A 323 19.78 36.48 -26.85
C MET A 323 21.15 36.57 -26.18
N THR A 324 22.20 36.86 -26.95
CA THR A 324 23.58 36.98 -26.45
C THR A 324 23.84 38.35 -25.81
N ARG A 325 22.98 39.35 -26.03
CA ARG A 325 23.20 40.72 -25.54
C ARG A 325 23.29 40.82 -24.01
N ALA A 326 22.49 40.03 -23.28
CA ALA A 326 22.56 39.97 -21.82
C ALA A 326 23.86 39.30 -21.34
N MET A 327 24.24 38.18 -21.96
CA MET A 327 25.47 37.45 -21.62
C MET A 327 26.72 38.25 -21.99
N VAL A 328 26.71 38.99 -23.10
CA VAL A 328 27.81 39.87 -23.51
C VAL A 328 27.89 41.13 -22.65
N ARG A 329 26.78 41.63 -22.09
CA ARG A 329 26.84 42.68 -21.05
C ARG A 329 27.51 42.16 -19.77
N TYR A 330 27.18 40.94 -19.36
CA TYR A 330 27.75 40.31 -18.18
C TYR A 330 29.24 39.97 -18.36
N LEU A 331 29.61 39.33 -19.48
CA LEU A 331 30.98 38.90 -19.76
C LEU A 331 31.86 40.03 -20.33
N GLY A 332 31.28 40.97 -21.08
CA GLY A 332 32.03 42.07 -21.71
C GLY A 332 32.63 43.06 -20.72
N ALA A 333 32.04 43.17 -19.53
CA ALA A 333 32.61 43.92 -18.42
C ALA A 333 33.86 43.24 -17.82
N ARG A 334 33.99 41.91 -17.95
CA ARG A 334 35.12 41.13 -17.42
C ARG A 334 36.24 40.86 -18.43
N ILE A 335 35.91 40.80 -19.73
CA ILE A 335 36.87 40.46 -20.78
C ILE A 335 37.51 41.71 -21.41
N SER A 336 37.05 42.93 -21.09
CA SER A 336 37.79 44.14 -21.47
C SER A 336 39.09 44.15 -20.67
N PRO A 337 40.26 43.91 -21.30
CA PRO A 337 41.52 44.08 -20.61
C PRO A 337 41.57 45.56 -20.23
N ALA A 338 41.82 45.86 -18.95
CA ALA A 338 42.25 47.19 -18.57
C ALA A 338 43.37 47.57 -19.54
N ARG A 339 43.11 48.56 -20.41
CA ARG A 339 44.10 49.10 -21.34
C ARG A 339 45.31 49.46 -20.50
N PHE A 340 46.34 48.63 -20.60
CA PHE A 340 47.65 48.88 -20.07
C PHE A 340 48.10 50.21 -20.66
N GLY A 341 48.47 51.13 -19.78
CA GLY A 341 48.68 52.53 -20.08
C GLY A 341 49.71 52.75 -21.19
N THR A 342 49.40 53.75 -22.01
CA THR A 342 50.42 54.60 -22.61
C THR A 342 50.05 56.01 -22.22
N ASP A 343 50.85 56.54 -21.29
CA ASP A 343 50.96 57.95 -20.96
C ASP A 343 51.08 58.81 -22.23
N VAL A 344 50.62 60.06 -22.14
CA VAL A 344 51.39 61.29 -22.44
C VAL A 344 50.42 62.48 -22.43
N ASP A 345 50.67 63.32 -21.42
CA ASP A 345 50.65 64.79 -21.40
C ASP A 345 49.37 65.63 -21.64
N LYS A 346 48.99 66.30 -20.53
CA LYS A 346 49.03 67.77 -20.35
C LYS A 346 47.99 68.61 -21.09
N ALA A 347 47.07 69.20 -20.33
CA ALA A 347 46.93 70.66 -20.24
C ALA A 347 45.96 71.02 -19.11
N ASP A 348 46.42 71.95 -18.28
CA ASP A 348 45.67 72.73 -17.33
C ASP A 348 44.42 73.36 -17.97
N LEU A 349 43.31 73.43 -17.22
CA LEU A 349 42.45 74.62 -17.22
C LEU A 349 41.53 74.60 -16.00
N ASP A 350 41.90 75.55 -15.14
CA ASP A 350 41.25 76.24 -14.05
C ASP A 350 39.72 76.48 -14.14
N GLY A 351 39.09 76.58 -12.97
CA GLY A 351 37.90 77.41 -12.72
C GLY A 351 36.52 76.76 -12.84
N SER A 352 35.90 76.41 -11.70
CA SER A 352 34.70 77.12 -11.20
C SER A 352 34.13 76.41 -9.98
N GLU A 353 34.11 77.17 -8.88
CA GLU A 353 33.40 76.92 -7.64
C GLU A 353 31.88 76.82 -7.89
N GLY A 354 31.18 76.08 -7.02
CA GLY A 354 29.75 75.90 -7.04
C GLY A 354 29.28 75.06 -5.84
N GLU A 355 28.97 75.77 -4.77
CA GLU A 355 28.60 75.33 -3.43
C GLU A 355 27.41 74.34 -3.31
N THR A 356 27.50 73.55 -2.23
CA THR A 356 26.45 73.11 -1.31
C THR A 356 25.23 72.32 -1.83
N SER A 357 25.07 71.11 -1.31
CA SER A 357 23.87 70.77 -0.54
C SER A 357 24.12 69.50 0.28
N ASP A 358 24.24 69.70 1.58
CA ASP A 358 24.16 68.65 2.59
C ASP A 358 22.80 67.98 2.54
N THR A 359 22.77 66.66 2.40
CA THR A 359 21.63 65.85 2.84
C THR A 359 22.14 64.57 3.47
N ALA A 360 22.26 64.63 4.79
CA ALA A 360 22.47 63.50 5.67
C ALA A 360 21.37 62.44 5.43
N SER A 361 21.71 61.41 4.67
CA SER A 361 20.94 60.18 4.61
C SER A 361 21.65 59.15 5.48
N ALA A 362 20.96 58.73 6.54
CA ALA A 362 21.39 57.69 7.45
C ALA A 362 21.87 56.46 6.67
N VAL A 363 23.19 56.24 6.71
CA VAL A 363 23.84 55.04 6.20
C VAL A 363 23.46 53.91 7.14
N THR A 364 22.37 53.22 6.83
CA THR A 364 22.18 51.84 7.29
C THR A 364 23.34 51.05 6.71
N SER A 365 24.27 50.65 7.58
CA SER A 365 25.31 49.69 7.27
C SER A 365 24.64 48.45 6.69
N ARG A 366 24.67 48.32 5.36
CA ARG A 366 24.24 47.13 4.62
C ARG A 366 25.04 45.96 5.17
N GLU A 367 24.39 45.11 5.95
CA GLU A 367 24.96 43.82 6.37
C GLU A 367 25.39 43.09 5.11
N GLY A 368 26.68 42.76 5.05
CA GLY A 368 27.25 41.99 3.95
C GLY A 368 26.65 40.58 3.91
N PRO A 369 26.78 39.89 2.76
CA PRO A 369 26.25 38.54 2.61
C PRO A 369 26.87 37.59 3.64
N THR A 370 26.01 36.82 4.32
CA THR A 370 26.40 35.90 5.38
C THR A 370 26.38 34.46 4.87
N PRO A 371 27.38 33.62 5.17
CA PRO A 371 27.39 32.24 4.73
C PRO A 371 26.18 31.48 5.29
N LEU A 372 25.51 30.70 4.44
CA LEU A 372 24.36 29.89 4.81
C LEU A 372 24.82 28.76 5.74
N THR A 373 24.35 28.79 6.98
CA THR A 373 24.65 27.75 7.99
C THR A 373 23.67 26.57 7.93
N SER A 374 22.56 26.70 7.19
CA SER A 374 21.60 25.61 6.99
C SER A 374 20.79 25.76 5.68
N PRO A 375 20.21 24.66 5.14
CA PRO A 375 19.33 24.72 3.97
C PRO A 375 18.08 25.59 4.18
N TRP A 376 17.62 25.73 5.43
CA TRP A 376 16.48 26.58 5.77
C TRP A 376 16.81 28.08 5.66
N ALA A 377 18.06 28.47 5.92
CA ALA A 377 18.51 29.85 5.80
C ALA A 377 18.40 30.38 4.35
N PHE A 378 18.46 29.49 3.36
CA PHE A 378 18.26 29.83 1.94
C PHE A 378 16.83 30.33 1.67
N PHE A 379 15.82 29.81 2.36
CA PHE A 379 14.42 30.22 2.14
C PHE A 379 14.03 31.45 2.94
N THR A 380 14.85 31.86 3.92
CA THR A 380 14.61 33.03 4.77
C THR A 380 15.52 34.22 4.47
N SER A 381 16.56 34.03 3.65
CA SER A 381 17.47 35.10 3.23
C SER A 381 16.77 36.06 2.26
N SER A 382 17.07 37.35 2.40
CA SER A 382 16.63 38.41 1.48
C SER A 382 17.42 38.40 0.16
N SER A 383 18.59 37.75 0.11
CA SER A 383 19.39 37.52 -1.11
C SER A 383 20.03 36.12 -1.11
N PRO A 384 19.23 35.06 -1.32
CA PRO A 384 19.67 33.68 -1.11
C PRO A 384 20.72 33.20 -2.12
N LEU A 385 20.83 33.85 -3.28
CA LEU A 385 21.86 33.55 -4.27
C LEU A 385 23.21 34.17 -3.88
N ASP A 386 23.23 35.39 -3.35
CA ASP A 386 24.49 36.02 -2.90
C ASP A 386 25.08 35.26 -1.71
N ASP A 387 24.22 34.85 -0.76
CA ASP A 387 24.64 34.04 0.39
C ASP A 387 25.12 32.64 -0.03
N LEU A 388 24.49 32.03 -1.05
CA LEU A 388 24.94 30.75 -1.62
C LEU A 388 26.35 30.86 -2.21
N PHE A 389 26.66 31.96 -2.92
CA PHE A 389 27.98 32.16 -3.50
C PHE A 389 29.07 32.45 -2.46
N VAL A 390 28.72 33.02 -1.30
CA VAL A 390 29.64 33.17 -0.16
C VAL A 390 29.92 31.83 0.54
N THR A 391 28.94 30.92 0.54
CA THR A 391 29.01 29.65 1.28
C THR A 391 29.94 28.62 0.61
N PHE A 392 30.02 28.59 -0.72
CA PHE A 392 30.88 27.64 -1.43
C PHE A 392 32.28 28.22 -1.67
N GLU A 393 33.33 27.61 -1.10
CA GLU A 393 34.71 28.05 -1.29
C GLU A 393 35.17 28.02 -2.76
N ALA A 394 34.55 27.19 -3.59
CA ALA A 394 34.81 27.17 -5.03
C ALA A 394 34.35 28.45 -5.75
N THR A 395 33.41 29.21 -5.19
CA THR A 395 32.90 30.48 -5.73
C THR A 395 33.48 31.72 -5.04
N LYS A 396 34.35 31.55 -4.04
CA LYS A 396 35.09 32.63 -3.36
C LYS A 396 35.82 33.62 -4.32
N PRO A 397 36.41 33.22 -5.47
CA PRO A 397 36.99 34.19 -6.41
C PRO A 397 35.95 35.01 -7.19
N LEU A 398 34.67 34.63 -7.18
CA LEU A 398 33.59 35.36 -7.84
C LEU A 398 32.95 36.43 -6.96
N VAL A 399 33.14 36.36 -5.63
CA VAL A 399 32.46 37.20 -4.62
C VAL A 399 33.44 38.12 -3.87
N GLN A 400 34.67 38.34 -4.37
CA GLN A 400 35.50 39.39 -3.77
C GLN A 400 34.88 40.77 -4.04
N PRO A 401 34.60 41.58 -2.99
CA PRO A 401 34.09 42.92 -3.17
C PRO A 401 35.13 43.77 -3.90
N ILE A 402 34.66 44.60 -4.82
CA ILE A 402 35.44 45.55 -5.61
C ILE A 402 36.05 46.57 -4.64
N GLY A 403 37.22 46.24 -4.09
CA GLY A 403 38.08 47.17 -3.38
C GLY A 403 38.81 48.04 -4.40
N LEU A 404 38.44 49.32 -4.49
CA LEU A 404 39.24 50.37 -5.11
C LEU A 404 40.66 50.31 -4.51
N ARG A 405 41.58 49.73 -5.26
CA ARG A 405 43.00 49.62 -4.93
C ARG A 405 43.64 51.00 -5.03
N ARG A 406 43.45 51.82 -3.99
CA ARG A 406 44.19 53.08 -3.78
C ARG A 406 45.63 52.71 -3.46
N ARG A 407 46.49 52.87 -4.47
CA ARG A 407 47.95 52.72 -4.40
C ARG A 407 48.48 53.72 -3.37
N ARG A 408 48.86 53.25 -2.18
CA ARG A 408 49.64 54.03 -1.20
C ARG A 408 51.02 53.40 -1.10
N THR A 409 52.00 54.14 -1.59
CA THR A 409 53.44 53.94 -1.44
C THR A 409 53.90 54.43 -0.07
N GLY A 410 54.88 53.74 0.53
CA GLY A 410 55.54 54.08 1.82
C GLY A 410 54.79 53.52 3.03
N ASP A 411 55.35 52.81 4.01
CA ASP A 411 56.74 52.73 4.47
C ASP A 411 57.08 51.33 5.04
N LEU A 412 58.39 51.06 5.05
CA LEU A 412 59.12 49.94 5.65
C LEU A 412 59.57 50.30 7.07
N GLU A 413 59.22 49.46 8.05
CA GLU A 413 59.91 49.15 9.33
C GLU A 413 58.90 48.36 10.18
N GLY A 414 59.15 47.24 10.84
CA GLY A 414 60.32 46.44 11.14
C GLY A 414 59.87 45.44 12.25
N GLN A 415 60.69 44.40 12.48
CA GLN A 415 60.76 43.61 13.73
C GLN A 415 59.96 42.29 13.87
N ALA A 416 60.63 41.22 13.42
CA ALA A 416 61.04 39.98 14.10
C ALA A 416 60.40 39.47 15.42
N GLY A 417 60.26 38.13 15.47
CA GLY A 417 60.13 37.24 16.66
C GLY A 417 59.07 36.15 16.41
N GLU A 418 59.35 34.89 16.02
CA GLU A 418 60.04 33.76 16.68
C GLU A 418 59.23 33.05 17.81
N SER A 419 59.39 31.71 17.92
CA SER A 419 58.71 30.67 18.73
C SER A 419 57.43 30.08 18.11
N THR A 420 57.25 28.82 17.70
CA THR A 420 57.71 27.44 18.02
C THR A 420 57.08 26.78 19.26
N ALA A 421 56.59 25.54 19.04
CA ALA A 421 56.24 24.45 19.98
C ALA A 421 54.89 24.57 20.75
N SER A 422 54.16 23.52 21.16
CA SER A 422 54.10 22.05 20.96
C SER A 422 52.96 21.53 21.86
N ALA A 423 52.41 20.34 21.53
CA ALA A 423 51.81 19.35 22.46
C ALA A 423 50.50 19.74 23.21
N SER A 424 49.64 18.89 23.77
CA SER A 424 49.27 17.46 23.71
C SER A 424 48.24 17.27 24.85
N THR A 425 47.11 16.56 24.66
CA THR A 425 46.29 15.80 25.66
C THR A 425 44.92 15.58 25.00
N THR A 426 44.41 14.39 24.65
CA THR A 426 44.17 13.13 25.41
C THR A 426 43.44 13.36 26.72
N GLU A 427 42.11 13.22 26.68
CA GLU A 427 41.34 12.78 27.84
C GLU A 427 40.34 11.69 27.40
N VAL A 428 40.39 10.60 28.16
CA VAL A 428 39.62 9.36 28.11
C VAL A 428 38.77 9.36 29.37
N LEU A 429 37.48 9.00 29.25
CA LEU A 429 36.54 8.51 30.29
C LEU A 429 35.23 8.26 29.52
N ASP A 430 34.70 7.06 29.28
CA ASP A 430 34.63 5.78 30.00
C ASP A 430 33.88 5.84 31.34
N GLN A 431 32.57 5.55 31.30
CA GLN A 431 31.76 4.86 32.32
C GLN A 431 30.33 4.72 31.77
N LYS A 432 29.72 3.55 31.53
CA LYS A 432 29.55 2.30 32.30
C LYS A 432 28.39 2.35 33.30
N GLY A 433 27.47 1.40 33.13
CA GLY A 433 26.47 0.93 34.11
C GLY A 433 25.15 1.69 34.03
N SER A 434 23.97 1.09 34.11
CA SER A 434 23.54 -0.20 34.66
C SER A 434 22.14 -0.50 34.09
N ASP A 435 21.87 -1.72 33.64
CA ASP A 435 21.06 -2.72 34.37
C ASP A 435 19.92 -2.13 35.21
N GLU A 436 18.68 -2.40 34.82
CA GLU A 436 17.64 -2.86 35.75
C GLU A 436 16.63 -3.77 35.03
N ASP A 437 16.63 -5.02 35.48
CA ASP A 437 15.52 -5.95 35.47
C ASP A 437 14.23 -5.30 35.99
N PHE A 438 13.08 -5.58 35.35
CA PHE A 438 11.83 -5.61 36.10
C PHE A 438 10.96 -6.81 35.71
N LYS A 439 10.74 -7.62 36.74
CA LYS A 439 9.92 -8.83 36.80
C LYS A 439 8.42 -8.53 36.73
N SER A 440 7.73 -9.50 36.12
CA SER A 440 6.41 -10.08 36.43
C SER A 440 5.53 -9.46 37.52
N LEU A 441 4.25 -9.31 37.20
CA LEU A 441 3.00 -9.62 37.94
C LEU A 441 1.85 -9.01 37.10
N ALA A 442 0.67 -9.60 36.85
CA ALA A 442 -0.06 -10.72 37.41
C ALA A 442 -1.05 -11.26 36.34
#